data_AF-A0A399NWD5-F1
#
_entry.id   AF-A0A399NWD5-F1
#
_cell.length_a   1.000
_cell.length_b   1.000
_cell.length_c   1.000
_cell.angle_alpha   90.00
_cell.angle_beta   90.00
_cell.angle_gamma   90.00
#
_symmetry.space_group_name_H-M   'P 1'
#
loop_
_entity.id
_entity.type
_entity.pdbx_description
1 polymer ?
#
loop_
_entity_poly.entity_id
_entity_poly.type
_entity_poly.pdbx_seq_one_letter_code
_entity_poly.pdbx_strand_id
1 'polypeptide(L)'
;WPDLVRAAVAADAAGELTLHALWSHLADASPEDDDAALARFHEAVRVAEELGARPVEKHLAASSAGIRLPAARFDMVRFGIAVYGISPFDDRSGRDLGLVPAMTLEADVISVKRVEAGHGVSYGLDHRTSGP
;
A
#
# COMPACT_ATOMS: atom_id res chain seq x y z
N TRP A 1 -21.62 -11.38 2.06
CA TRP A 1 -21.51 -10.03 1.45
C TRP A 1 -22.55 -9.74 0.36
N PRO A 2 -23.17 -10.70 -0.36
CA PRO A 2 -24.20 -10.38 -1.36
C PRO A 2 -25.35 -9.49 -0.84
N ASP A 3 -25.80 -9.70 0.41
CA ASP A 3 -26.88 -8.90 0.98
C ASP A 3 -26.47 -7.44 1.24
N LEU A 4 -25.19 -7.17 1.49
CA LEU A 4 -24.65 -5.81 1.55
C LEU A 4 -24.78 -5.12 0.18
N VAL A 5 -24.50 -5.84 -0.91
CA VAL A 5 -24.66 -5.29 -2.27
C VAL A 5 -26.12 -5.00 -2.56
N ARG A 6 -27.05 -5.91 -2.21
CA ARG A 6 -28.49 -5.64 -2.39
C ARG A 6 -28.93 -4.40 -1.63
N ALA A 7 -28.48 -4.25 -0.37
CA ALA A 7 -28.79 -3.08 0.44
C ALA A 7 -28.22 -1.79 -0.18
N ALA A 8 -26.96 -1.83 -0.64
CA ALA A 8 -26.33 -0.68 -1.30
C ALA A 8 -27.04 -0.29 -2.61
N VAL A 9 -27.42 -1.26 -3.44
CA VAL A 9 -28.18 -1.02 -4.67
C VAL A 9 -29.57 -0.44 -4.38
N ALA A 10 -30.26 -0.94 -3.35
CA ALA A 10 -31.55 -0.39 -2.94
C ALA A 10 -31.44 1.06 -2.45
N ALA A 11 -30.41 1.36 -1.64
CA ALA A 11 -30.15 2.71 -1.14
C ALA A 11 -29.71 3.68 -2.25
N ASP A 12 -28.91 3.21 -3.23
CA ASP A 12 -28.53 3.96 -4.43
C ASP A 12 -29.76 4.32 -5.27
N ALA A 13 -30.65 3.34 -5.51
CA ALA A 13 -31.91 3.56 -6.22
C ALA A 13 -32.89 4.48 -5.47
N ALA A 14 -32.83 4.51 -4.13
CA ALA A 14 -33.60 5.43 -3.30
C ALA A 14 -32.99 6.84 -3.21
N GLY A 15 -31.77 7.04 -3.74
CA GLY A 15 -31.05 8.32 -3.66
C GLY A 15 -30.47 8.63 -2.28
N GLU A 16 -30.35 7.62 -1.41
CA GLU A 16 -29.80 7.76 -0.05
C GLU A 16 -28.26 7.76 -0.04
N LEU A 17 -27.66 7.09 -1.03
CA LEU A 17 -26.23 7.06 -1.28
C LEU A 17 -25.96 7.01 -2.79
N THR A 18 -24.68 7.08 -3.18
CA THR A 18 -24.25 6.77 -4.54
C THR A 18 -23.28 5.60 -4.50
N LEU A 19 -23.62 4.48 -5.14
CA LEU A 19 -22.72 3.35 -5.28
C LEU A 19 -21.65 3.65 -6.33
N HIS A 20 -20.52 4.20 -5.87
CA HIS A 20 -19.49 4.68 -6.78
C HIS A 20 -18.51 3.60 -7.25
N ALA A 21 -18.01 2.74 -6.36
CA ALA A 21 -16.93 1.83 -6.70
C ALA A 21 -17.02 0.46 -6.01
N LEU A 22 -16.43 -0.55 -6.66
CA LEU A 22 -16.12 -1.85 -6.07
C LEU A 22 -14.61 -2.02 -5.94
N TRP A 23 -14.15 -2.45 -4.77
CA TRP A 23 -12.72 -2.55 -4.53
C TRP A 23 -12.33 -3.57 -3.48
N SER A 24 -11.06 -3.94 -3.51
CA SER A 24 -10.38 -4.71 -2.48
C SER A 24 -8.89 -4.35 -2.47
N HIS A 25 -8.10 -5.06 -1.65
CA HIS A 25 -6.66 -4.90 -1.53
C HIS A 25 -5.95 -6.24 -1.76
N LEU A 26 -4.85 -6.23 -2.51
CA LEU A 26 -3.96 -7.39 -2.61
C LEU A 26 -3.05 -7.43 -1.39
N ALA A 27 -2.85 -8.63 -0.85
CA ALA A 27 -2.00 -8.83 0.32
C ALA A 27 -0.51 -8.80 -0.03
N ASP A 28 -0.15 -8.97 -1.32
CA ASP A 28 1.24 -9.01 -1.79
C ASP A 28 2.05 -10.09 -1.05
N ALA A 29 1.39 -11.23 -0.78
CA ALA A 29 1.95 -12.33 0.00
C ALA A 29 2.75 -13.30 -0.87
N SER A 30 2.24 -13.61 -2.06
CA SER A 30 2.89 -14.41 -3.10
C SER A 30 2.20 -14.17 -4.45
N PRO A 31 2.84 -14.48 -5.59
CA PRO A 31 2.19 -14.43 -6.89
C PRO A 31 0.93 -15.28 -6.97
N GLU A 32 0.95 -16.48 -6.38
CA GLU A 32 -0.19 -17.40 -6.36
C GLU A 32 -1.37 -16.86 -5.55
N ASP A 33 -1.10 -16.23 -4.40
CA ASP A 33 -2.12 -15.61 -3.56
C ASP A 33 -2.73 -14.39 -4.26
N ASP A 34 -1.91 -13.59 -4.96
CA ASP A 34 -2.37 -12.43 -5.71
C ASP A 34 -3.24 -12.84 -6.90
N ASP A 35 -2.87 -13.89 -7.65
CA ASP A 35 -3.69 -14.45 -8.73
C ASP A 35 -5.03 -14.98 -8.18
N ALA A 36 -5.01 -15.67 -7.05
CA ALA A 36 -6.22 -16.16 -6.41
C ALA A 36 -7.11 -15.02 -5.88
N ALA A 37 -6.53 -13.94 -5.37
CA ALA A 37 -7.25 -12.75 -4.95
C ALA A 37 -7.84 -11.98 -6.14
N LEU A 38 -7.11 -11.86 -7.24
CA LEU A 38 -7.58 -11.27 -8.49
C LEU A 38 -8.78 -12.04 -9.05
N ALA A 39 -8.70 -13.37 -9.11
CA ALA A 39 -9.81 -14.22 -9.54
C ALA A 39 -11.05 -14.05 -8.64
N ARG A 40 -10.86 -14.00 -7.31
CA ARG A 40 -11.95 -13.72 -6.36
C ARG A 40 -12.56 -12.34 -6.56
N PHE A 41 -11.75 -11.34 -6.89
CA PHE A 41 -12.24 -9.99 -7.14
C PHE A 41 -13.08 -9.93 -8.43
N HIS A 42 -12.64 -10.59 -9.51
CA HIS A 42 -13.45 -10.72 -10.73
C HIS A 42 -14.80 -11.37 -10.45
N GLU A 43 -14.81 -12.47 -9.69
CA GLU A 43 -16.04 -13.15 -9.30
C GLU A 43 -16.96 -12.26 -8.45
N ALA A 44 -16.38 -11.51 -7.50
CA ALA A 44 -17.14 -10.58 -6.68
C ALA A 44 -17.76 -9.44 -7.51
N VAL A 45 -17.03 -8.91 -8.48
CA VAL A 45 -17.56 -7.91 -9.42
C VAL A 45 -18.72 -8.48 -10.24
N ARG A 46 -18.56 -9.67 -10.81
CA ARG A 46 -19.62 -10.35 -11.58
C ARG A 46 -20.89 -10.53 -10.75
N VAL A 47 -20.76 -11.09 -9.55
CA VAL A 47 -21.89 -11.29 -8.63
C VAL A 47 -22.54 -9.95 -8.25
N ALA A 48 -21.75 -8.90 -7.99
CA ALA A 48 -22.32 -7.60 -7.66
C ALA A 48 -23.11 -6.99 -8.83
N GLU A 49 -22.61 -7.09 -10.07
CA GLU A 49 -23.29 -6.60 -11.27
C GLU A 49 -24.59 -7.36 -11.55
N GLU A 50 -24.61 -8.68 -11.32
CA GLU A 50 -25.82 -9.53 -11.39
C GLU A 50 -26.87 -9.14 -10.34
N LEU A 51 -26.44 -8.62 -9.19
CA LEU A 51 -27.31 -8.09 -8.15
C LEU A 51 -27.80 -6.65 -8.42
N GLY A 52 -27.41 -6.07 -9.55
CA GLY A 52 -27.86 -4.74 -9.97
C GLY A 52 -26.88 -3.61 -9.67
N ALA A 53 -25.69 -3.90 -9.12
CA ALA A 53 -24.66 -2.87 -8.95
C ALA A 53 -24.22 -2.32 -10.30
N ARG A 54 -24.05 -0.99 -10.39
CA ARG A 54 -23.52 -0.28 -11.56
C ARG A 54 -22.40 0.67 -11.12
N PRO A 55 -21.28 0.14 -10.61
CA PRO A 55 -20.19 0.98 -10.13
C PRO A 55 -19.58 1.78 -11.27
N VAL A 56 -19.17 3.02 -10.97
CA VAL A 56 -18.40 3.88 -11.87
C VAL A 56 -16.96 3.38 -11.97
N GLU A 57 -16.39 2.87 -10.88
CA GLU A 57 -14.99 2.46 -10.83
C GLU A 57 -14.79 1.09 -10.16
N LYS A 58 -13.78 0.37 -10.63
CA LYS A 58 -13.24 -0.84 -10.01
C LYS A 58 -11.76 -0.62 -9.75
N HIS A 59 -11.31 -0.91 -8.54
CA HIS A 59 -9.89 -0.76 -8.22
C HIS A 59 -9.38 -1.78 -7.22
N LEU A 60 -8.27 -2.45 -7.53
CA LEU A 60 -7.69 -3.50 -6.71
C LEU A 60 -6.25 -3.18 -6.30
N ALA A 61 -5.44 -2.71 -7.25
CA ALA A 61 -4.02 -2.48 -7.05
C ALA A 61 -3.69 -1.30 -6.10
N ALA A 62 -2.71 -1.53 -5.23
CA ALA A 62 -1.91 -0.49 -4.58
C ALA A 62 -0.55 -0.33 -5.29
N SER A 63 0.46 0.28 -4.66
CA SER A 63 1.73 0.61 -5.33
C SER A 63 2.44 -0.59 -5.99
N SER A 64 2.61 -1.71 -5.30
CA SER A 64 3.32 -2.88 -5.83
C SER A 64 2.60 -3.48 -7.04
N ALA A 65 1.33 -3.87 -6.86
CA ALA A 65 0.49 -4.40 -7.92
C ALA A 65 0.28 -3.41 -9.08
N GLY A 66 0.17 -2.11 -8.78
CA GLY A 66 0.06 -1.05 -9.78
C GLY A 66 1.24 -1.04 -10.73
N ILE A 67 2.44 -1.30 -10.20
CA ILE A 67 3.67 -1.37 -10.98
C ILE A 67 3.81 -2.73 -11.68
N ARG A 68 3.65 -3.85 -10.96
CA ARG A 68 4.06 -5.19 -11.44
C ARG A 68 2.93 -6.04 -12.04
N LEU A 69 1.66 -5.74 -11.75
CA LEU A 69 0.51 -6.56 -12.12
C LEU A 69 -0.51 -5.76 -12.98
N PRO A 70 -0.32 -5.69 -14.32
CA PRO A 70 -1.22 -4.97 -15.21
C PRO A 70 -2.70 -5.39 -15.08
N ALA A 71 -2.97 -6.67 -14.82
CA ALA A 71 -4.32 -7.20 -14.66
C ALA A 71 -5.06 -6.67 -13.40
N ALA A 72 -4.32 -6.19 -12.39
CA ALA A 72 -4.90 -5.66 -11.15
C ALA A 72 -5.21 -4.14 -11.20
N ARG A 73 -4.93 -3.47 -12.33
CA ARG A 73 -5.07 -2.00 -12.44
C ARG A 73 -6.51 -1.52 -12.57
N PHE A 74 -7.38 -2.30 -13.22
CA PHE A 74 -8.78 -1.96 -13.47
C PHE A 74 -8.95 -0.49 -13.92
N ASP A 75 -9.89 0.24 -13.34
CA ASP A 75 -10.19 1.63 -13.70
C ASP A 75 -9.29 2.63 -12.96
N MET A 76 -8.77 2.23 -11.78
CA MET A 76 -7.91 3.08 -10.94
C MET A 76 -6.89 2.25 -10.14
N VAL A 77 -5.69 2.83 -9.96
CA VAL A 77 -4.64 2.30 -9.06
C VAL A 77 -4.45 3.24 -7.87
N ARG A 78 -4.39 2.68 -6.65
CA ARG A 78 -4.20 3.44 -5.41
C ARG A 78 -2.72 3.52 -5.03
N PHE A 79 -1.96 4.36 -5.72
CA PHE A 79 -0.55 4.59 -5.39
C PHE A 79 -0.40 5.26 -4.03
N GLY A 80 0.30 4.60 -3.11
CA GLY A 80 0.60 5.08 -1.76
C GLY A 80 2.10 5.31 -1.60
N ILE A 81 2.83 4.27 -1.18
CA ILE A 81 4.28 4.35 -0.93
C ILE A 81 5.10 4.87 -2.13
N ALA A 82 4.67 4.55 -3.36
CA ALA A 82 5.32 5.03 -4.57
C ALA A 82 5.19 6.55 -4.77
N VAL A 83 4.13 7.19 -4.26
CA VAL A 83 3.94 8.65 -4.32
C VAL A 83 5.02 9.37 -3.49
N TYR A 84 5.55 8.72 -2.45
CA TYR A 84 6.63 9.27 -1.61
C TYR A 84 8.03 8.99 -2.16
N GLY A 85 8.13 8.39 -3.36
CA GLY A 85 9.40 8.07 -3.96
C GLY A 85 10.03 6.76 -3.49
N ILE A 86 9.28 5.95 -2.74
CA ILE A 86 9.78 4.74 -2.09
C ILE A 86 9.32 3.51 -2.88
N SER A 87 10.24 2.59 -3.15
CA SER A 87 9.91 1.32 -3.81
C SER A 87 9.10 0.43 -2.88
N PRO A 88 8.03 -0.22 -3.38
CA PRO A 88 7.33 -1.26 -2.65
C PRO A 88 8.02 -2.63 -2.75
N PHE A 89 9.22 -2.73 -3.32
CA PHE A 89 9.91 -4.01 -3.54
C PHE A 89 11.28 -4.06 -2.89
N ASP A 90 11.68 -5.25 -2.45
CA ASP A 90 13.02 -5.52 -1.92
C ASP A 90 14.09 -5.62 -3.02
N ASP A 91 13.69 -5.96 -4.25
CA ASP A 91 14.59 -6.24 -5.38
C ASP A 91 14.93 -5.02 -6.24
N ARG A 92 14.26 -3.88 -6.03
CA ARG A 92 14.43 -2.66 -6.81
C ARG A 92 14.29 -1.44 -5.93
N SER A 93 15.18 -0.46 -6.09
CA SER A 93 15.08 0.83 -5.39
C SER A 93 14.03 1.74 -6.02
N GLY A 94 13.64 2.80 -5.31
CA GLY A 94 12.75 3.83 -5.87
C GLY A 94 13.35 4.47 -7.13
N ARG A 95 14.69 4.64 -7.17
CA ARG A 95 15.42 5.19 -8.31
C ARG A 95 15.33 4.27 -9.54
N ASP A 96 15.42 2.96 -9.36
CA ASP A 96 15.31 1.99 -10.48
C ASP A 96 13.92 2.03 -11.13
N LEU A 97 12.91 2.46 -10.36
CA LEU A 97 11.54 2.67 -10.82
C LEU A 97 11.28 4.09 -11.37
N GLY A 98 12.30 4.95 -11.41
CA GLY A 98 12.17 6.35 -11.83
C GLY A 98 11.45 7.25 -10.80
N LEU A 99 11.35 6.80 -9.55
CA LEU A 99 10.72 7.55 -8.47
C LEU A 99 11.71 8.50 -7.80
N VAL A 100 11.21 9.64 -7.30
CA VAL A 100 12.00 10.66 -6.60
C VAL A 100 11.56 10.71 -5.13
N PRO A 101 12.47 10.46 -4.16
CA PRO A 101 12.16 10.57 -2.74
C PRO A 101 11.57 11.94 -2.39
N ALA A 102 10.41 11.94 -1.75
CA ALA A 102 9.68 13.17 -1.42
C ALA A 102 10.15 13.84 -0.12
N MET A 103 10.96 13.15 0.69
CA MET A 103 11.32 13.59 2.04
C MET A 103 12.78 13.27 2.36
N THR A 104 13.43 14.20 3.06
CA THR A 104 14.74 14.01 3.69
C THR A 104 14.63 14.44 5.15
N LEU A 105 15.13 13.62 6.07
CA LEU A 105 15.23 13.94 7.49
C LEU A 105 16.67 14.31 7.82
N GLU A 106 16.87 15.51 8.35
CA GLU A 106 18.20 16.05 8.66
C GLU A 106 18.24 16.57 10.09
N ALA A 107 19.43 16.52 10.71
CA ALA A 107 19.68 17.08 12.03
C ALA A 107 21.15 17.53 12.16
N ASP A 108 21.37 18.59 12.92
CA ASP A 108 22.71 19.12 13.18
C ASP A 108 23.44 18.34 14.28
N VAL A 109 24.75 18.16 14.11
CA VAL A 109 25.63 17.67 15.18
C VAL A 109 25.85 18.79 16.20
N ILE A 110 25.22 18.69 17.37
CA ILE A 110 25.33 19.72 18.42
C ILE A 110 26.53 19.54 19.35
N SER A 111 27.16 18.36 19.38
CA SER A 111 28.29 18.07 20.27
C SER A 111 29.11 16.88 19.77
N VAL A 112 30.42 17.04 19.76
CA VAL A 112 31.40 15.96 19.54
C VAL A 112 32.37 15.92 20.71
N LYS A 113 32.61 14.74 21.28
CA LYS A 113 33.50 14.54 22.42
C LYS A 113 34.37 13.32 22.19
N ARG A 114 35.64 13.39 22.57
CA ARG A 114 36.49 12.20 22.75
C ARG A 114 36.21 11.63 24.12
N VAL A 115 36.04 10.31 24.19
CA VAL A 115 35.75 9.59 25.43
C VAL A 115 36.62 8.34 25.47
N GLU A 116 37.20 8.06 26.62
CA GLU A 116 38.12 6.93 26.80
C GLU A 116 37.41 5.58 26.59
N ALA A 117 38.20 4.52 26.39
CA ALA A 117 37.68 3.16 26.29
C ALA A 117 36.91 2.74 27.55
N GLY A 118 35.83 1.99 27.36
CA GLY A 118 34.95 1.48 28.42
C GLY A 118 33.82 2.44 28.84
N HIS A 119 33.78 3.67 28.32
CA HIS A 119 32.71 4.62 28.59
C HIS A 119 31.38 4.12 27.99
N GLY A 120 30.32 4.11 28.80
CA GLY A 120 29.00 3.69 28.32
C GLY A 120 28.27 4.84 27.63
N VAL A 121 27.61 4.54 26.51
CA VAL A 121 26.88 5.53 25.71
C VAL A 121 25.37 5.36 25.91
N SER A 122 24.67 6.48 26.11
CA SER A 122 23.23 6.55 26.38
C SER A 122 22.80 5.87 27.70
N TYR A 123 21.50 5.82 27.95
CA TYR A 123 20.93 5.05 29.05
C TYR A 123 21.13 3.54 28.82
N GLY A 124 21.19 2.75 29.89
CA GLY A 124 21.41 1.29 29.82
C GLY A 124 22.86 0.88 29.59
N LEU A 125 23.66 1.72 28.92
CA LEU A 125 25.10 1.49 28.64
C LEU A 125 25.35 0.23 27.78
N ASP A 126 24.44 -0.10 26.86
CA ASP A 126 24.54 -1.26 25.95
C ASP A 126 25.68 -1.12 24.94
N HIS A 127 26.09 0.11 24.64
CA HIS A 127 27.30 0.39 23.87
C HIS A 127 28.40 0.93 24.77
N ARG A 128 29.62 0.37 24.63
CA ARG A 128 30.84 0.86 25.30
C ARG A 128 31.91 1.18 24.27
N THR A 129 32.56 2.33 24.46
CA THR A 129 33.63 2.81 23.59
C THR A 129 34.85 1.89 23.67
N SER A 130 35.55 1.70 22.56
CA SER A 130 36.76 0.86 22.47
C SER A 130 38.07 1.66 22.43
N GLY A 131 37.99 2.97 22.28
CA GLY A 131 39.12 3.89 22.23
C GLY A 131 38.64 5.35 22.10
N PRO A 132 39.56 6.32 22.24
CA PRO A 132 39.27 7.75 22.12
C PRO A 132 39.03 8.22 20.68
#